data_AF-A0A517RM41-F1
#
_entry.id   AF-A0A517RM41-F1
#
_cell.length_a   1.000
_cell.length_b   1.000
_cell.length_c   1.000
_cell.angle_alpha   90.00
_cell.angle_beta   90.00
_cell.angle_gamma   90.00
#
_symmetry.space_group_name_H-M   'P 1'
#
loop_
_entity.id
_entity.type
_entity.pdbx_description
1 polymer ?
#
loop_
_entity_poly.entity_id
_entity_poly.type
_entity_poly.pdbx_seq_one_letter_code
_entity_poly.pdbx_strand_id
1 'polypeptide(L)'
;MRLLLQVIAVFMFVGWLMSFRESLLAGIFVCATAFALFAVSTNNFRIKVRKLLKVARNVSAKASMWSLCFLFLVLLIVPVWLWMDASFQSAYTWARIDLRIPDETGQVFLNLNAMGASFLEEVGKPTFYQRTHSLSVLGPRIGVMIFIMCGSAVSLLLAGTHIILKGASRMYLLGFTLVVCGFVAVIDQQDNLLWYAARQRISRDLPRFESVLEPLLQKWPTKSGTLPGIGKYFAHEQRPGKLTPLGKTQYKTHETFGADIVQLPDGGVSFALGPHYLFLLEYHPPESGPLEKVPGKYWTSHLIRSERIAEGWYLTQYESVHN
;
A
#
# COMPACT_ATOMS: atom_id res chain seq x y z
N MET A 1 44.62 -10.01 -18.90
CA MET A 1 45.83 -9.17 -18.71
C MET A 1 46.00 -8.59 -17.30
N ARG A 2 44.98 -7.99 -16.65
CA ARG A 2 45.12 -7.39 -15.29
C ARG A 2 45.22 -8.40 -14.15
N LEU A 3 44.37 -9.43 -14.15
CA LEU A 3 44.46 -10.54 -13.19
C LEU A 3 45.78 -11.30 -13.37
N LEU A 4 46.22 -11.45 -14.62
CA LEU A 4 47.51 -12.05 -14.97
C LEU A 4 48.69 -11.28 -14.36
N LEU A 5 48.71 -9.94 -14.44
CA LEU A 5 49.76 -9.11 -13.84
C LEU A 5 49.77 -9.14 -12.31
N GLN A 6 48.60 -9.23 -11.67
CA GLN A 6 48.49 -9.37 -10.20
C GLN A 6 48.94 -10.75 -9.73
N VAL A 7 48.55 -11.80 -10.46
CA VAL A 7 49.01 -13.16 -10.20
C VAL A 7 50.51 -13.28 -10.43
N ILE A 8 51.06 -12.74 -11.52
CA ILE A 8 52.51 -12.71 -11.78
C ILE A 8 53.26 -11.96 -10.68
N ALA A 9 52.77 -10.80 -10.22
CA ALA A 9 53.43 -10.05 -9.15
C ALA A 9 53.45 -10.83 -7.82
N VAL A 10 52.36 -11.52 -7.47
CA VAL A 10 52.29 -12.38 -6.28
C VAL A 10 53.14 -13.64 -6.47
N PHE A 11 53.16 -14.25 -7.65
CA PHE A 11 53.97 -15.43 -7.97
C PHE A 11 55.47 -15.11 -7.95
N MET A 12 55.87 -13.93 -8.45
CA MET A 12 57.25 -13.43 -8.36
C MET A 12 57.64 -13.11 -6.91
N PHE A 13 56.69 -12.63 -6.09
CA PHE A 13 56.94 -12.35 -4.68
C PHE A 13 57.07 -13.63 -3.84
N VAL A 14 56.22 -14.63 -4.10
CA VAL A 14 56.19 -15.91 -3.36
C VAL A 14 57.27 -16.88 -3.84
N GLY A 15 57.48 -17.00 -5.15
CA GLY A 15 58.49 -17.89 -5.73
C GLY A 15 59.93 -17.47 -5.43
N TRP A 16 60.16 -16.19 -5.12
CA TRP A 16 61.50 -15.66 -4.90
C TRP A 16 61.89 -15.57 -3.41
N LEU A 17 60.94 -15.73 -2.48
CA LEU A 17 61.22 -15.89 -1.05
C LEU A 17 62.12 -17.12 -0.77
N MET A 18 62.10 -18.12 -1.66
CA MET A 18 62.97 -19.30 -1.60
C MET A 18 64.37 -19.10 -2.20
N SER A 19 64.61 -18.04 -2.98
CA SER A 19 65.90 -17.77 -3.64
C SER A 19 66.68 -16.61 -3.00
N PHE A 20 66.23 -16.13 -1.84
CA PHE A 20 66.75 -14.93 -1.14
C PHE A 20 68.18 -15.07 -0.57
N ARG A 21 68.90 -16.15 -0.89
CA ARG A 21 70.18 -16.48 -0.24
C ARG A 21 71.43 -16.00 -0.98
N GLU A 22 71.35 -15.60 -2.26
CA GLU A 22 72.58 -15.36 -3.06
C GLU A 22 72.77 -13.95 -3.66
N SER A 23 71.81 -13.01 -3.58
CA SER A 23 72.05 -11.62 -4.03
C SER A 23 71.10 -10.59 -3.41
N LEU A 24 71.61 -9.84 -2.43
CA LEU A 24 70.89 -8.77 -1.71
C LEU A 24 70.43 -7.64 -2.65
N LEU A 25 71.24 -7.29 -3.65
CA LEU A 25 70.94 -6.20 -4.60
C LEU A 25 69.81 -6.57 -5.59
N ALA A 26 69.77 -7.82 -6.05
CA ALA A 26 68.68 -8.30 -6.90
C ALA A 26 67.34 -8.28 -6.15
N GLY A 27 67.35 -8.57 -4.84
CA GLY A 27 66.14 -8.57 -4.02
C GLY A 27 65.57 -7.19 -3.75
N ILE A 28 66.43 -6.21 -3.49
CA ILE A 28 66.01 -4.82 -3.33
C ILE A 28 65.35 -4.31 -4.62
N PHE A 29 65.92 -4.62 -5.79
CA PHE A 29 65.36 -4.20 -7.08
C PHE A 29 64.00 -4.83 -7.38
N VAL A 30 63.84 -6.13 -7.12
CA VAL A 30 62.56 -6.83 -7.33
C VAL A 30 61.48 -6.36 -6.34
N CYS A 31 61.82 -6.17 -5.06
CA CYS A 31 60.89 -5.63 -4.07
C CYS A 31 60.48 -4.19 -4.39
N ALA A 32 61.41 -3.33 -4.81
CA ALA A 32 61.11 -1.97 -5.24
C ALA A 32 60.20 -1.95 -6.49
N THR A 33 60.45 -2.87 -7.44
CA THR A 33 59.63 -2.99 -8.66
C THR A 33 58.23 -3.52 -8.33
N ALA A 34 58.11 -4.52 -7.45
CA ALA A 34 56.83 -5.04 -6.98
C ALA A 34 56.04 -3.98 -6.20
N PHE A 35 56.71 -3.21 -5.34
CA PHE A 35 56.10 -2.11 -4.59
C PHE A 35 55.69 -0.95 -5.51
N ALA A 36 56.49 -0.61 -6.52
CA ALA A 36 56.16 0.38 -7.54
C ALA A 36 54.96 -0.06 -8.38
N LEU A 37 54.90 -1.34 -8.80
CA LEU A 37 53.75 -1.91 -9.52
C LEU A 37 52.48 -1.95 -8.65
N PHE A 38 52.62 -2.23 -7.35
CA PHE A 38 51.51 -2.18 -6.39
C PHE A 38 51.03 -0.74 -6.14
N ALA A 39 51.95 0.23 -6.00
CA ALA A 39 51.66 1.65 -5.87
C ALA A 39 51.01 2.21 -7.14
N VAL A 40 51.46 1.80 -8.33
CA VAL A 40 50.86 2.18 -9.62
C VAL A 40 49.48 1.53 -9.80
N SER A 41 49.29 0.28 -9.36
CA SER A 41 48.00 -0.41 -9.38
C SER A 41 46.98 0.26 -8.44
N THR A 42 47.38 0.61 -7.22
CA THR A 42 46.54 1.32 -6.24
C THR A 42 46.31 2.79 -6.62
N ASN A 43 47.27 3.46 -7.25
CA ASN A 43 47.06 4.81 -7.80
C ASN A 43 46.07 4.78 -8.97
N ASN A 44 46.19 3.81 -9.88
CA ASN A 44 45.21 3.60 -10.95
C ASN A 44 43.82 3.22 -10.41
N PHE A 45 43.74 2.47 -9.31
CA PHE A 45 42.48 2.20 -8.61
C PHE A 45 41.91 3.48 -8.00
N ARG A 46 42.71 4.28 -7.28
CA ARG A 46 42.29 5.58 -6.74
C ARG A 46 41.85 6.55 -7.84
N ILE A 47 42.53 6.58 -8.99
CA ILE A 47 42.15 7.39 -10.15
C ILE A 47 40.82 6.89 -10.74
N LYS A 48 40.62 5.58 -10.87
CA LYS A 48 39.34 5.01 -11.33
C LYS A 48 38.21 5.25 -10.34
N VAL A 49 38.44 5.09 -9.04
CA VAL A 49 37.48 5.40 -7.98
C VAL A 49 37.14 6.89 -8.00
N ARG A 50 38.11 7.79 -8.14
CA ARG A 50 37.87 9.24 -8.30
C ARG A 50 37.08 9.55 -9.59
N LYS A 51 37.40 8.88 -10.71
CA LYS A 51 36.65 9.02 -11.97
C LYS A 51 35.21 8.51 -11.82
N LEU A 52 35.01 7.35 -11.20
CA LEU A 52 33.70 6.79 -10.89
C LEU A 52 32.91 7.68 -9.93
N LEU A 53 33.52 8.21 -8.87
CA LEU A 53 32.92 9.18 -7.97
C LEU A 53 32.55 10.48 -8.69
N LYS A 54 33.38 10.96 -9.63
CA LYS A 54 33.08 12.14 -10.44
C LYS A 54 31.90 11.89 -11.38
N VAL A 55 31.84 10.73 -12.03
CA VAL A 55 30.70 10.31 -12.86
C VAL A 55 29.45 10.17 -12.00
N ALA A 56 29.52 9.46 -10.87
CA ALA A 56 28.42 9.29 -9.92
C ALA A 56 27.91 10.63 -9.39
N ARG A 57 28.79 11.57 -9.05
CA ARG A 57 28.42 12.94 -8.63
C ARG A 57 27.72 13.72 -9.74
N ASN A 58 28.17 13.61 -10.98
CA ASN A 58 27.57 14.29 -12.12
C ASN A 58 26.19 13.71 -12.48
N VAL A 59 26.06 12.39 -12.46
CA VAL A 59 24.78 11.69 -12.68
C VAL A 59 23.82 12.00 -11.54
N SER A 60 24.27 11.87 -10.28
CA SER A 60 23.47 12.18 -9.09
C SER A 60 22.98 13.62 -9.09
N ALA A 61 23.80 14.60 -9.49
CA ALA A 61 23.38 16.00 -9.52
C ALA A 61 22.34 16.33 -10.59
N LYS A 62 22.39 15.67 -11.75
CA LYS A 62 21.33 15.81 -12.76
C LYS A 62 20.07 15.06 -12.30
N ALA A 63 20.22 13.85 -11.81
CA ALA A 63 19.11 13.01 -11.37
C ALA A 63 18.42 13.51 -10.10
N SER A 64 19.10 14.25 -9.22
CA SER A 64 18.56 14.70 -7.94
C SER A 64 17.47 15.75 -8.07
N MET A 65 17.55 16.62 -9.08
CA MET A 65 16.47 17.59 -9.35
C MET A 65 15.22 16.86 -9.88
N TRP A 66 15.41 15.91 -10.79
CA TRP A 66 14.32 15.07 -11.28
C TRP A 66 13.70 14.21 -10.18
N SER A 67 14.52 13.67 -9.28
CA SER A 67 14.03 12.87 -8.15
C SER A 67 13.21 13.71 -7.17
N LEU A 68 13.65 14.94 -6.88
CA LEU A 68 12.88 15.84 -6.02
C LEU A 68 11.56 16.26 -6.69
N CYS A 69 11.58 16.60 -7.98
CA CYS A 69 10.36 16.92 -8.72
C CYS A 69 9.39 15.72 -8.78
N PHE A 70 9.92 14.50 -8.97
CA PHE A 70 9.12 13.28 -8.95
C PHE A 70 8.46 13.06 -7.59
N LEU A 71 9.22 13.19 -6.49
CA LEU A 71 8.67 13.03 -5.14
C LEU A 71 7.61 14.09 -4.83
N PHE A 72 7.81 15.34 -5.25
CA PHE A 72 6.81 16.39 -5.11
C PHE A 72 5.55 16.09 -5.92
N LEU A 73 5.70 15.59 -7.15
CA LEU A 73 4.57 15.15 -7.97
C LEU A 73 3.79 14.02 -7.28
N VAL A 74 4.49 13.02 -6.73
CA VAL A 74 3.86 11.93 -5.98
C VAL A 74 3.12 12.47 -4.74
N LEU A 75 3.72 13.41 -4.01
CA LEU A 75 3.10 14.05 -2.86
C LEU A 75 1.76 14.73 -3.21
N LEU A 76 1.62 15.26 -4.43
CA LEU A 76 0.35 15.83 -4.91
C LEU A 76 -0.63 14.78 -5.43
N ILE A 77 -0.13 13.77 -6.15
CA ILE A 77 -0.98 12.75 -6.78
C ILE A 77 -1.62 11.84 -5.73
N VAL A 78 -0.89 11.44 -4.69
CA VAL A 78 -1.39 10.46 -3.70
C VAL A 78 -2.65 10.95 -2.97
N PRO A 79 -2.71 12.17 -2.41
CA PRO A 79 -3.94 12.68 -1.78
C PRO A 79 -5.11 12.80 -2.76
N VAL A 80 -4.85 13.26 -3.98
CA VAL A 80 -5.90 13.35 -5.03
C VAL A 80 -6.42 11.97 -5.38
N TRP A 81 -5.54 10.97 -5.46
CA TRP A 81 -5.92 9.60 -5.75
C TRP A 81 -6.72 8.99 -4.60
N LEU A 82 -6.29 9.17 -3.34
CA LEU A 82 -7.05 8.79 -2.14
C LEU A 82 -8.47 9.40 -2.14
N TRP A 83 -8.57 10.67 -2.57
CA TRP A 83 -9.85 11.38 -2.64
C TRP A 83 -10.77 10.84 -3.74
N MET A 84 -10.21 10.52 -4.92
CA MET A 84 -10.98 10.17 -6.11
C MET A 84 -11.32 8.69 -6.21
N ASP A 85 -10.43 7.81 -5.75
CA ASP A 85 -10.62 6.36 -5.86
C ASP A 85 -11.20 5.80 -4.57
N ALA A 86 -12.54 5.65 -4.58
CA ALA A 86 -13.27 5.05 -3.47
C ALA A 86 -12.67 3.69 -3.06
N SER A 87 -12.10 2.94 -4.00
CA SER A 87 -11.63 1.59 -3.74
C SER A 87 -10.14 1.47 -3.45
N PHE A 88 -9.46 2.60 -3.26
CA PHE A 88 -8.05 2.61 -2.88
C PHE A 88 -7.80 1.79 -1.62
N GLN A 89 -8.65 1.91 -0.59
CA GLN A 89 -8.49 1.17 0.66
C GLN A 89 -8.60 -0.35 0.46
N SER A 90 -9.56 -0.80 -0.34
CA SER A 90 -9.63 -2.21 -0.72
C SER A 90 -8.36 -2.65 -1.47
N ALA A 91 -7.92 -1.90 -2.49
CA ALA A 91 -6.73 -2.27 -3.25
C ALA A 91 -5.45 -2.27 -2.40
N TYR A 92 -5.32 -1.31 -1.48
CA TYR A 92 -4.21 -1.21 -0.53
C TYR A 92 -4.22 -2.37 0.47
N THR A 93 -5.36 -2.66 1.09
CA THR A 93 -5.52 -3.78 2.02
C THR A 93 -5.15 -5.11 1.34
N TRP A 94 -5.61 -5.32 0.11
CA TRP A 94 -5.25 -6.54 -0.64
C TRP A 94 -3.79 -6.58 -1.06
N ALA A 95 -3.21 -5.46 -1.48
CA ALA A 95 -1.77 -5.42 -1.75
C ALA A 95 -0.95 -5.77 -0.50
N ARG A 96 -1.38 -5.34 0.70
CA ARG A 96 -0.74 -5.75 1.95
C ARG A 96 -0.87 -7.25 2.19
N ILE A 97 -2.05 -7.83 1.99
CA ILE A 97 -2.28 -9.27 2.14
C ILE A 97 -1.42 -10.07 1.17
N ASP A 98 -1.40 -9.70 -0.11
CA ASP A 98 -0.59 -10.37 -1.14
C ASP A 98 0.92 -10.26 -0.86
N LEU A 99 1.36 -9.09 -0.38
CA LEU A 99 2.74 -8.83 0.02
C LEU A 99 3.07 -9.36 1.43
N ARG A 100 2.09 -9.96 2.13
CA ARG A 100 2.20 -10.44 3.51
C ARG A 100 2.73 -9.38 4.48
N ILE A 101 2.37 -8.12 4.26
CA ILE A 101 2.74 -7.01 5.13
C ILE A 101 1.83 -7.07 6.35
N PRO A 102 2.38 -7.32 7.56
CA PRO A 102 1.59 -7.36 8.79
C PRO A 102 0.93 -6.00 9.05
N ASP A 103 -0.18 -6.02 9.78
CA ASP A 103 -0.78 -4.81 10.33
C ASP A 103 -0.12 -4.37 11.63
N GLU A 104 -0.57 -3.23 12.15
CA GLU A 104 -0.09 -2.69 13.42
C GLU A 104 -0.38 -3.63 14.61
N THR A 105 -1.31 -4.58 14.44
CA THR A 105 -1.61 -5.62 15.43
C THR A 105 -0.75 -6.88 15.29
N GLY A 106 0.17 -6.91 14.30
CA GLY A 106 1.05 -8.05 14.03
C GLY A 106 0.31 -9.28 13.49
N GLN A 107 -0.97 -9.17 13.16
CA GLN A 107 -1.75 -10.25 12.59
C GLN A 107 -1.80 -10.10 11.08
N VAL A 108 -1.41 -11.17 10.39
CA VAL A 108 -1.61 -11.28 8.94
C VAL A 108 -3.11 -11.29 8.72
N PHE A 109 -3.65 -10.18 8.21
CA PHE A 109 -5.06 -10.05 7.86
C PHE A 109 -5.50 -11.31 7.12
N LEU A 110 -6.39 -12.07 7.74
CA LEU A 110 -7.01 -13.28 7.22
C LEU A 110 -6.01 -14.40 6.89
N ASN A 111 -5.82 -15.32 7.84
CA ASN A 111 -5.39 -16.67 7.49
C ASN A 111 -6.51 -17.32 6.66
N LEU A 112 -6.45 -17.19 5.33
CA LEU A 112 -7.42 -17.76 4.39
C LEU A 112 -7.56 -19.28 4.56
N ASN A 113 -6.53 -19.96 5.10
CA ASN A 113 -6.58 -21.38 5.43
C ASN A 113 -7.46 -21.69 6.65
N ALA A 114 -7.78 -20.69 7.48
CA ALA A 114 -8.69 -20.81 8.61
C ALA A 114 -10.17 -20.62 8.22
N MET A 115 -10.46 -20.13 7.01
CA MET A 115 -11.81 -20.17 6.45
C MET A 115 -12.05 -21.58 5.89
N GLY A 116 -12.64 -22.42 6.74
CA GLY A 116 -12.77 -23.86 6.55
C GLY A 116 -13.48 -24.30 5.26
N ALA A 117 -13.41 -25.61 5.02
CA ALA A 117 -13.87 -26.31 3.81
C ALA A 117 -15.32 -26.01 3.39
N SER A 118 -16.18 -25.55 4.31
CA SER A 118 -17.55 -25.14 4.02
C SER A 118 -17.67 -23.92 3.09
N PHE A 119 -16.63 -23.08 2.97
CA PHE A 119 -16.62 -21.97 2.01
C PHE A 119 -16.22 -22.42 0.58
N LEU A 120 -15.61 -23.61 0.45
CA LEU A 120 -15.14 -24.15 -0.82
C LEU A 120 -16.22 -24.97 -1.55
N GLU A 121 -17.23 -25.45 -0.83
CA GLU A 121 -18.25 -26.37 -1.38
C GLU A 121 -19.34 -25.64 -2.21
N GLU A 122 -19.51 -24.32 -2.02
CA GLU A 122 -20.56 -23.52 -2.69
C GLU A 122 -20.09 -22.88 -4.02
N VAL A 123 -18.88 -23.23 -4.48
CA VAL A 123 -18.09 -22.47 -5.47
C VAL A 123 -17.86 -23.29 -6.75
N GLY A 124 -18.94 -23.63 -7.45
CA GLY A 124 -18.86 -23.92 -8.90
C GLY A 124 -18.68 -22.65 -9.75
N LYS A 125 -18.63 -21.47 -9.13
CA LYS A 125 -18.48 -20.15 -9.75
C LYS A 125 -17.45 -19.36 -8.95
N PRO A 126 -16.56 -18.58 -9.58
CA PRO A 126 -15.52 -17.85 -8.84
C PRO A 126 -16.16 -16.99 -7.74
N THR A 127 -15.65 -17.18 -6.52
CA THR A 127 -16.07 -16.45 -5.31
C THR A 127 -16.04 -14.95 -5.56
N PHE A 128 -16.81 -14.17 -4.77
CA PHE A 128 -16.71 -12.71 -4.76
C PHE A 128 -15.23 -12.26 -4.70
N TYR A 129 -14.47 -12.94 -3.83
CA TYR A 129 -13.01 -12.90 -3.70
C TYR A 129 -12.28 -13.14 -5.03
N GLN A 130 -12.42 -14.31 -5.68
CA GLN A 130 -11.76 -14.60 -6.97
C GLN A 130 -12.15 -13.64 -8.10
N ARG A 131 -13.35 -13.06 -8.05
CA ARG A 131 -13.85 -12.09 -9.04
C ARG A 131 -13.29 -10.68 -8.83
N THR A 132 -12.98 -10.31 -7.58
CA THR A 132 -12.26 -9.09 -7.22
C THR A 132 -10.74 -9.18 -7.49
N HIS A 133 -10.20 -10.38 -7.66
CA HIS A 133 -8.76 -10.68 -7.88
C HIS A 133 -8.32 -10.79 -9.35
N SER A 134 -9.18 -10.61 -10.35
CA SER A 134 -8.69 -10.69 -11.72
C SER A 134 -7.81 -9.48 -12.02
N LEU A 135 -6.59 -9.73 -12.50
CA LEU A 135 -5.63 -8.70 -12.95
C LEU A 135 -6.26 -7.73 -13.97
N SER A 136 -7.30 -8.18 -14.68
CA SER A 136 -8.11 -7.37 -15.59
C SER A 136 -8.88 -6.23 -14.92
N VAL A 137 -9.13 -6.28 -13.61
CA VAL A 137 -9.96 -5.30 -12.89
C VAL A 137 -9.12 -4.45 -11.93
N LEU A 138 -8.17 -5.04 -11.19
CA LEU A 138 -7.26 -4.30 -10.29
C LEU A 138 -5.91 -3.94 -10.92
N GLY A 139 -5.50 -4.65 -11.97
CA GLY A 139 -4.13 -4.62 -12.49
C GLY A 139 -3.60 -3.24 -12.87
N PRO A 140 -4.38 -2.36 -13.54
CA PRO A 140 -3.92 -1.01 -13.83
C PRO A 140 -3.64 -0.18 -12.57
N ARG A 141 -4.46 -0.32 -11.52
CA ARG A 141 -4.34 0.44 -10.28
C ARG A 141 -3.21 -0.08 -9.41
N ILE A 142 -3.09 -1.40 -9.29
CA ILE A 142 -1.92 -2.03 -8.66
C ILE A 142 -0.66 -1.60 -9.41
N GLY A 143 -0.68 -1.60 -10.74
CA GLY A 143 0.44 -1.15 -11.57
C GLY A 143 0.84 0.30 -11.29
N VAL A 144 -0.13 1.21 -11.20
CA VAL A 144 0.12 2.62 -10.82
C VAL A 144 0.66 2.71 -9.39
N MET A 145 0.13 1.95 -8.44
CA MET A 145 0.59 1.94 -7.06
C MET A 145 2.03 1.44 -6.95
N ILE A 146 2.35 0.33 -7.61
CA ILE A 146 3.71 -0.21 -7.70
C ILE A 146 4.64 0.81 -8.36
N PHE A 147 4.22 1.45 -9.45
CA PHE A 147 5.02 2.48 -10.11
C PHE A 147 5.31 3.65 -9.18
N ILE A 148 4.32 4.13 -8.42
CA ILE A 148 4.48 5.19 -7.43
C ILE A 148 5.41 4.73 -6.29
N MET A 149 5.21 3.54 -5.73
CA MET A 149 6.03 3.01 -4.64
C MET A 149 7.49 2.81 -5.06
N CYS A 150 7.73 2.09 -6.16
CA CYS A 150 9.07 1.84 -6.69
C CYS A 150 9.74 3.14 -7.15
N GLY A 151 9.00 4.01 -7.86
CA GLY A 151 9.49 5.31 -8.30
C GLY A 151 9.90 6.21 -7.14
N SER A 152 9.09 6.24 -6.07
CA SER A 152 9.40 7.00 -4.85
C SER A 152 10.61 6.42 -4.12
N ALA A 153 10.71 5.10 -3.98
CA ALA A 153 11.87 4.45 -3.36
C ALA A 153 13.17 4.77 -4.11
N VAL A 154 13.18 4.64 -5.45
CA VAL A 154 14.33 4.99 -6.28
C VAL A 154 14.65 6.48 -6.16
N SER A 155 13.64 7.35 -6.15
CA SER A 155 13.82 8.79 -6.04
C SER A 155 14.39 9.22 -4.68
N LEU A 156 13.95 8.58 -3.59
CA LEU A 156 14.50 8.77 -2.24
C LEU A 156 15.96 8.31 -2.16
N LEU A 157 16.32 7.17 -2.75
CA LEU A 157 17.71 6.71 -2.82
C LEU A 157 18.61 7.68 -3.60
N LEU A 158 18.12 8.18 -4.74
CA LEU A 158 18.84 9.18 -5.55
C LEU A 158 18.99 10.52 -4.81
N ALA A 159 17.96 10.94 -4.07
CA ALA A 159 18.01 12.14 -3.24
C ALA A 159 18.99 11.99 -2.05
N GLY A 160 18.94 10.86 -1.34
CA GLY A 160 19.83 10.56 -0.22
C GLY A 160 21.29 10.45 -0.65
N THR A 161 21.57 9.76 -1.75
CA THR A 161 22.93 9.68 -2.31
C THR A 161 23.47 11.05 -2.75
N HIS A 162 22.61 11.93 -3.26
CA HIS A 162 23.01 13.31 -3.58
C HIS A 162 23.42 14.11 -2.34
N ILE A 163 22.64 14.01 -1.26
CA ILE A 163 22.92 14.67 0.03
C ILE A 163 24.28 14.18 0.57
N ILE A 164 24.51 12.87 0.59
CA ILE A 164 25.73 12.25 1.15
C ILE A 164 26.97 12.55 0.30
N LEU A 165 26.89 12.44 -1.03
CA LEU A 165 28.08 12.45 -1.89
C LEU A 165 28.59 13.84 -2.27
N LYS A 166 27.70 14.84 -2.31
CA LYS A 166 28.01 16.16 -2.87
C LYS A 166 27.90 17.31 -1.86
N GLY A 167 27.20 17.10 -0.74
CA GLY A 167 26.71 18.18 0.10
C GLY A 167 25.57 18.89 -0.62
N ALA A 168 24.34 18.71 -0.13
CA ALA A 168 23.18 19.32 -0.76
C ALA A 168 23.15 20.84 -0.53
N SER A 169 22.66 21.59 -1.52
CA SER A 169 22.41 23.03 -1.33
C SER A 169 21.33 23.24 -0.27
N ARG A 170 21.33 24.40 0.41
CA ARG A 170 20.31 24.74 1.42
C ARG A 170 18.89 24.62 0.85
N MET A 171 18.67 25.07 -0.39
CA MET A 171 17.38 24.94 -1.07
C MET A 171 16.97 23.49 -1.32
N TYR A 172 17.92 22.62 -1.71
CA TYR A 172 17.63 21.21 -1.94
C TYR A 172 17.25 20.50 -0.64
N LEU A 173 18.01 20.76 0.43
CA LEU A 173 17.69 20.22 1.76
C LEU A 173 16.31 20.68 2.22
N LEU A 174 15.99 21.96 2.07
CA LEU A 174 14.68 22.50 2.42
C LEU A 174 13.56 21.84 1.61
N GLY A 175 13.72 21.71 0.29
CA GLY A 175 12.73 21.04 -0.57
C GLY A 175 12.56 19.57 -0.22
N PHE A 176 13.65 18.84 0.04
CA PHE A 176 13.61 17.45 0.46
C PHE A 176 12.90 17.28 1.81
N THR A 177 13.23 18.12 2.80
CA THR A 177 12.57 18.11 4.11
C THR A 177 11.07 18.40 3.97
N LEU A 178 10.68 19.38 3.16
CA LEU A 178 9.26 19.68 2.91
C LEU A 178 8.52 18.48 2.31
N VAL A 179 9.15 17.79 1.34
CA VAL A 179 8.58 16.58 0.73
C VAL A 179 8.42 15.46 1.76
N VAL A 180 9.44 15.22 2.60
CA VAL A 180 9.38 14.19 3.66
C VAL A 180 8.31 14.54 4.69
N CYS A 181 8.27 15.77 5.19
CA CYS A 181 7.23 16.22 6.12
C CYS A 181 5.83 16.10 5.48
N GLY A 182 5.70 16.42 4.20
CA GLY A 182 4.48 16.24 3.45
C GLY A 182 4.03 14.78 3.40
N PHE A 183 4.93 13.84 3.10
CA PHE A 183 4.60 12.41 3.12
C PHE A 183 4.19 11.92 4.51
N VAL A 184 4.91 12.34 5.56
CA VAL A 184 4.55 12.02 6.94
C VAL A 184 3.15 12.54 7.27
N ALA A 185 2.85 13.79 6.90
CA ALA A 185 1.51 14.37 7.10
C ALA A 185 0.42 13.62 6.33
N VAL A 186 0.69 13.20 5.08
CA VAL A 186 -0.27 12.41 4.28
C VAL A 186 -0.53 11.04 4.89
N ILE A 187 0.52 10.36 5.39
CA ILE A 187 0.40 9.06 6.05
C ILE A 187 -0.40 9.20 7.35
N ASP A 188 -0.03 10.17 8.18
CA ASP A 188 -0.70 10.46 9.46
C ASP A 188 -2.18 10.84 9.28
N GLN A 189 -2.50 11.57 8.20
CA GLN A 189 -3.87 12.02 7.90
C GLN A 189 -4.63 11.14 6.91
N GLN A 190 -4.08 9.98 6.55
CA GLN A 190 -4.67 9.12 5.51
C GLN A 190 -6.11 8.71 5.85
N ASP A 191 -6.35 8.26 7.09
CA ASP A 191 -7.67 7.79 7.52
C ASP A 191 -8.69 8.92 7.61
N ASN A 192 -8.25 10.14 7.88
CA ASN A 192 -9.09 11.33 7.84
C ASN A 192 -9.43 11.71 6.40
N LEU A 193 -8.44 11.74 5.50
CA LEU A 193 -8.66 12.02 4.07
C LEU A 193 -9.67 11.04 3.45
N LEU A 194 -9.53 9.76 3.76
CA LEU A 194 -10.44 8.72 3.27
C LEU A 194 -11.85 8.88 3.82
N TRP A 195 -11.98 9.23 5.10
CA TRP A 195 -13.27 9.51 5.71
C TRP A 195 -13.97 10.70 5.06
N TYR A 196 -13.27 11.82 4.89
CA TYR A 196 -13.82 13.00 4.23
C TYR A 196 -14.23 12.70 2.79
N ALA A 197 -13.39 11.94 2.06
CA ALA A 197 -13.70 11.55 0.70
C ALA A 197 -14.91 10.61 0.63
N ALA A 198 -15.01 9.62 1.54
CA ALA A 198 -16.15 8.72 1.65
C ALA A 198 -17.43 9.51 1.96
N ARG A 199 -17.41 10.36 2.98
CA ARG A 199 -18.52 11.25 3.33
C ARG A 199 -19.03 12.05 2.13
N GLN A 200 -18.12 12.69 1.36
CA GLN A 200 -18.51 13.49 0.21
C GLN A 200 -19.15 12.62 -0.90
N ARG A 201 -18.57 11.45 -1.19
CA ARG A 201 -19.12 10.54 -2.20
C ARG A 201 -20.47 9.96 -1.77
N ILE A 202 -20.62 9.58 -0.49
CA ILE A 202 -21.90 9.12 0.06
C ILE A 202 -22.94 10.23 -0.01
N SER A 203 -22.61 11.46 0.36
CA SER A 203 -23.55 12.58 0.30
C SER A 203 -24.12 12.77 -1.11
N ARG A 204 -23.29 12.54 -2.15
CA ARG A 204 -23.71 12.56 -3.55
C ARG A 204 -24.54 11.33 -3.95
N ASP A 205 -24.18 10.17 -3.43
CA ASP A 205 -24.80 8.89 -3.79
C ASP A 205 -26.00 8.52 -2.88
N LEU A 206 -26.30 9.33 -1.86
CA LEU A 206 -27.33 9.09 -0.84
C LEU A 206 -28.72 8.79 -1.43
N PRO A 207 -29.22 9.50 -2.47
CA PRO A 207 -30.52 9.18 -3.06
C PRO A 207 -30.62 7.74 -3.58
N ARG A 208 -29.50 7.15 -3.99
CA ARG A 208 -29.46 5.75 -4.42
C ARG A 208 -29.65 4.80 -3.23
N PHE A 209 -29.10 5.13 -2.06
CA PHE A 209 -29.31 4.34 -0.83
C PHE A 209 -30.73 4.52 -0.30
N GLU A 210 -31.29 5.72 -0.38
CA GLU A 210 -32.69 6.00 0.01
C GLU A 210 -33.69 5.20 -0.82
N SER A 211 -33.53 5.13 -2.15
CA SER A 211 -34.40 4.32 -3.02
C SER A 211 -34.40 2.82 -2.69
N VAL A 212 -33.36 2.34 -2.03
CA VAL A 212 -33.22 0.94 -1.58
C VAL A 212 -33.77 0.75 -0.18
N LEU A 213 -33.62 1.75 0.68
CA LEU A 213 -34.05 1.72 2.07
C LEU A 213 -35.57 1.55 2.18
N GLU A 214 -36.35 2.31 1.41
CA GLU A 214 -37.81 2.32 1.56
C GLU A 214 -38.46 0.92 1.41
N PRO A 215 -38.16 0.12 0.37
CA PRO A 215 -38.64 -1.26 0.29
C PRO A 215 -38.23 -2.15 1.48
N LEU A 216 -37.00 -1.96 2.01
CA LEU A 216 -36.47 -2.76 3.10
C LEU A 216 -37.16 -2.44 4.43
N LEU A 217 -37.50 -1.17 4.66
CA LEU A 217 -38.26 -0.73 5.83
C LEU A 217 -39.71 -1.24 5.81
N GLN A 218 -40.34 -1.29 4.64
CA GLN A 218 -41.71 -1.79 4.51
C GLN A 218 -41.80 -3.29 4.74
N LYS A 219 -40.88 -4.06 4.14
CA LYS A 219 -40.87 -5.51 4.26
C LYS A 219 -39.48 -6.08 4.02
N TRP A 220 -38.88 -6.61 5.07
CA TRP A 220 -37.61 -7.32 4.94
C TRP A 220 -37.78 -8.61 4.11
N PRO A 221 -36.97 -8.81 3.05
CA PRO A 221 -37.09 -9.99 2.22
C PRO A 221 -36.53 -11.24 2.93
N THR A 222 -37.31 -12.31 2.94
CA THR A 222 -36.94 -13.61 3.52
C THR A 222 -36.43 -14.61 2.47
N LYS A 223 -36.56 -14.29 1.18
CA LYS A 223 -36.08 -15.11 0.06
C LYS A 223 -35.20 -14.28 -0.86
N SER A 224 -34.21 -14.92 -1.45
CA SER A 224 -33.33 -14.32 -2.45
C SER A 224 -34.11 -13.78 -3.64
N GLY A 225 -33.66 -12.67 -4.21
CA GLY A 225 -34.40 -11.96 -5.24
C GLY A 225 -33.60 -10.86 -5.93
N THR A 226 -34.31 -9.82 -6.39
CA THR A 226 -33.70 -8.62 -6.99
C THR A 226 -34.29 -7.38 -6.33
N LEU A 227 -33.43 -6.40 -5.98
CA LEU A 227 -33.83 -5.09 -5.49
C LEU A 227 -33.44 -4.01 -6.51
N PRO A 228 -34.24 -2.93 -6.66
CA PRO A 228 -33.81 -1.73 -7.38
C PRO A 228 -32.47 -1.22 -6.85
N GLY A 229 -31.59 -0.69 -7.70
CA GLY A 229 -30.28 -0.13 -7.30
C GLY A 229 -29.19 -1.16 -6.93
N ILE A 230 -29.51 -2.20 -6.17
CA ILE A 230 -28.57 -3.27 -5.76
C ILE A 230 -28.42 -4.34 -6.84
N GLY A 231 -29.54 -4.72 -7.49
CA GLY A 231 -29.61 -5.89 -8.35
C GLY A 231 -29.93 -7.17 -7.56
N LYS A 232 -29.38 -8.31 -7.99
CA LYS A 232 -29.65 -9.60 -7.35
C LYS A 232 -29.09 -9.61 -5.93
N TYR A 233 -29.75 -10.30 -5.00
CA TYR A 233 -29.28 -10.49 -3.63
C TYR A 233 -29.61 -11.89 -3.11
N PHE A 234 -28.83 -12.34 -2.13
CA PHE A 234 -29.06 -13.55 -1.36
C PHE A 234 -29.62 -13.18 0.02
N ALA A 235 -30.73 -13.80 0.41
CA ALA A 235 -31.27 -13.67 1.76
C ALA A 235 -30.81 -14.85 2.61
N HIS A 236 -30.19 -14.58 3.77
CA HIS A 236 -29.65 -15.63 4.63
C HIS A 236 -30.73 -16.27 5.50
N GLU A 237 -30.94 -17.58 5.36
CA GLU A 237 -31.89 -18.32 6.20
C GLU A 237 -31.41 -18.46 7.65
N GLN A 238 -30.10 -18.69 7.84
CA GLN A 238 -29.48 -18.86 9.17
C GLN A 238 -29.22 -17.54 9.90
N ARG A 239 -29.32 -16.41 9.19
CA ARG A 239 -29.13 -15.05 9.71
C ARG A 239 -30.26 -14.15 9.21
N PRO A 240 -31.48 -14.30 9.77
CA PRO A 240 -32.60 -13.45 9.42
C PRO A 240 -32.21 -11.98 9.66
N GLY A 241 -32.54 -11.09 8.72
CA GLY A 241 -32.09 -9.70 8.76
C GLY A 241 -30.76 -9.43 8.04
N LYS A 242 -30.16 -10.42 7.37
CA LYS A 242 -28.96 -10.20 6.54
C LYS A 242 -29.22 -10.49 5.06
N LEU A 243 -28.81 -9.55 4.20
CA LEU A 243 -28.80 -9.70 2.74
C LEU A 243 -27.37 -9.55 2.22
N THR A 244 -27.04 -10.35 1.21
CA THR A 244 -25.76 -10.23 0.49
C THR A 244 -26.02 -9.90 -0.98
N PRO A 245 -25.67 -8.69 -1.44
CA PRO A 245 -25.73 -8.33 -2.85
C PRO A 245 -24.94 -9.30 -3.74
N LEU A 246 -25.61 -9.87 -4.74
CA LEU A 246 -25.07 -10.77 -5.76
C LEU A 246 -24.76 -9.98 -7.04
N GLY A 247 -23.99 -8.91 -6.91
CA GLY A 247 -23.49 -8.10 -8.01
C GLY A 247 -22.08 -8.52 -8.43
N LYS A 248 -21.66 -8.14 -9.65
CA LYS A 248 -20.22 -8.07 -9.93
C LYS A 248 -19.69 -6.88 -9.15
N THR A 249 -18.76 -7.12 -8.23
CA THR A 249 -17.95 -6.06 -7.63
C THR A 249 -17.26 -5.32 -8.76
N GLN A 250 -17.67 -4.09 -9.01
CA GLN A 250 -17.02 -3.20 -9.94
C GLN A 250 -16.34 -2.13 -9.11
N TYR A 251 -15.05 -1.92 -9.35
CA TYR A 251 -14.27 -0.87 -8.70
C TYR A 251 -14.65 0.47 -9.32
N LYS A 252 -15.76 1.05 -8.88
CA LYS A 252 -16.25 2.31 -9.41
C LYS A 252 -15.64 3.49 -8.64
N THR A 253 -15.58 4.66 -9.25
CA THR A 253 -15.09 5.92 -8.64
C THR A 253 -16.14 6.60 -7.73
N HIS A 254 -17.18 5.86 -7.36
CA HIS A 254 -18.27 6.31 -6.49
C HIS A 254 -18.59 5.18 -5.52
N GLU A 255 -19.28 5.49 -4.44
CA GLU A 255 -19.59 4.49 -3.43
C GLU A 255 -20.58 3.47 -4.01
N THR A 256 -20.48 2.23 -3.57
CA THR A 256 -21.37 1.15 -4.00
C THR A 256 -21.78 0.32 -2.80
N PHE A 257 -22.90 -0.40 -2.93
CA PHE A 257 -23.27 -1.44 -1.98
C PHE A 257 -22.14 -2.48 -1.87
N GLY A 258 -21.76 -2.79 -0.64
CA GLY A 258 -20.77 -3.78 -0.29
C GLY A 258 -21.36 -5.18 -0.16
N ALA A 259 -20.66 -6.04 0.55
CA ALA A 259 -21.02 -7.45 0.68
C ALA A 259 -22.27 -7.69 1.54
N ASP A 260 -22.59 -6.75 2.43
CA ASP A 260 -23.58 -6.96 3.48
C ASP A 260 -24.55 -5.78 3.59
N ILE A 261 -25.84 -6.11 3.70
CA ILE A 261 -26.91 -5.21 4.11
C ILE A 261 -27.60 -5.88 5.30
N VAL A 262 -27.69 -5.18 6.42
CA VAL A 262 -28.11 -5.76 7.70
C VAL A 262 -29.24 -4.94 8.30
N GLN A 263 -30.28 -5.62 8.74
CA GLN A 263 -31.34 -5.03 9.54
C GLN A 263 -30.82 -4.82 10.96
N LEU A 264 -30.93 -3.59 11.44
CA LEU A 264 -30.48 -3.20 12.77
C LEU A 264 -31.57 -3.52 13.82
N PRO A 265 -31.18 -3.72 15.10
CA PRO A 265 -32.13 -4.09 16.17
C PRO A 265 -33.23 -3.05 16.42
N ASP A 266 -32.95 -1.78 16.12
CA ASP A 266 -33.87 -0.65 16.24
C ASP A 266 -34.82 -0.50 15.05
N GLY A 267 -34.77 -1.43 14.08
CA GLY A 267 -35.53 -1.34 12.83
C GLY A 267 -34.82 -0.53 11.74
N GLY A 268 -33.60 -0.04 12.01
CA GLY A 268 -32.73 0.59 11.03
C GLY A 268 -32.15 -0.39 10.00
N VAL A 269 -31.32 0.14 9.11
CA VAL A 269 -30.61 -0.64 8.08
C VAL A 269 -29.18 -0.16 7.96
N SER A 270 -28.23 -1.09 8.02
CA SER A 270 -26.81 -0.84 7.80
C SER A 270 -26.39 -1.38 6.44
N PHE A 271 -25.74 -0.55 5.63
CA PHE A 271 -25.17 -0.88 4.34
C PHE A 271 -23.65 -0.87 4.44
N ALA A 272 -23.01 -2.02 4.24
CA ALA A 272 -21.57 -2.05 4.04
C ALA A 272 -21.21 -1.30 2.76
N LEU A 273 -20.15 -0.50 2.78
CA LEU A 273 -19.66 0.18 1.58
C LEU A 273 -18.67 -0.71 0.86
N GLY A 274 -18.91 -1.00 -0.41
CA GLY A 274 -18.07 -1.89 -1.21
C GLY A 274 -16.60 -1.46 -1.29
N PRO A 275 -16.31 -0.17 -1.52
CA PRO A 275 -14.94 0.32 -1.59
C PRO A 275 -14.23 0.45 -0.22
N HIS A 276 -15.00 0.51 0.88
CA HIS A 276 -14.51 0.68 2.26
C HIS A 276 -15.15 -0.36 3.19
N TYR A 277 -14.51 -1.52 3.33
CA TYR A 277 -15.05 -2.64 4.11
C TYR A 277 -15.26 -2.32 5.61
N LEU A 278 -14.64 -1.26 6.13
CA LEU A 278 -14.78 -0.80 7.52
C LEU A 278 -15.80 0.33 7.70
N PHE A 279 -16.26 0.94 6.61
CA PHE A 279 -17.23 2.03 6.67
C PHE A 279 -18.62 1.50 6.36
N LEU A 280 -19.57 1.89 7.21
CA LEU A 280 -20.97 1.53 7.09
C LEU A 280 -21.77 2.81 6.87
N LEU A 281 -22.77 2.73 6.02
CA LEU A 281 -23.82 3.72 5.94
C LEU A 281 -25.04 3.17 6.66
N GLU A 282 -25.41 3.78 7.77
CA GLU A 282 -26.46 3.32 8.66
C GLU A 282 -27.64 4.29 8.63
N TYR A 283 -28.83 3.74 8.39
CA TYR A 283 -30.08 4.44 8.61
C TYR A 283 -30.67 4.01 9.93
N HIS A 284 -31.09 4.98 10.73
CA HIS A 284 -31.78 4.79 12.00
C HIS A 284 -33.12 5.54 12.01
N PRO A 285 -34.18 4.96 12.59
CA PRO A 285 -35.44 5.66 12.79
C PRO A 285 -35.28 6.92 13.66
N PRO A 286 -36.28 7.83 13.67
CA PRO A 286 -36.28 9.00 14.54
C PRO A 286 -36.01 8.61 16.00
N GLU A 287 -35.24 9.44 16.71
CA GLU A 287 -34.83 9.23 18.11
C GLU A 287 -33.82 8.09 18.35
N SER A 288 -33.40 7.37 17.30
CA SER A 288 -32.32 6.38 17.34
C SER A 288 -31.02 6.88 16.68
N GLY A 289 -29.93 6.16 16.90
CA GLY A 289 -28.62 6.46 16.33
C GLY A 289 -27.65 5.27 16.39
N PRO A 290 -26.42 5.45 15.89
CA PRO A 290 -25.42 4.40 15.86
C PRO A 290 -25.12 3.84 17.25
N LEU A 291 -24.97 2.51 17.34
CA LEU A 291 -24.67 1.84 18.59
C LEU A 291 -23.19 2.00 18.92
N GLU A 292 -22.85 2.35 20.16
CA GLU A 292 -21.44 2.43 20.59
C GLU A 292 -20.74 1.05 20.55
N LYS A 293 -21.51 -0.02 20.76
CA LYS A 293 -21.03 -1.39 20.84
C LYS A 293 -22.02 -2.36 20.21
N VAL A 294 -21.55 -3.16 19.24
CA VAL A 294 -22.33 -4.22 18.59
C VAL A 294 -21.74 -5.58 18.97
N PRO A 295 -22.38 -6.34 19.86
CA PRO A 295 -21.89 -7.64 20.27
C PRO A 295 -22.08 -8.68 19.15
N GLY A 296 -21.02 -9.42 18.85
CA GLY A 296 -21.05 -10.58 17.95
C GLY A 296 -20.59 -11.86 18.66
N LYS A 297 -20.85 -13.01 18.04
CA LYS A 297 -20.53 -14.33 18.63
C LYS A 297 -19.03 -14.52 18.94
N TYR A 298 -18.16 -14.00 18.09
CA TYR A 298 -16.70 -14.15 18.19
C TYR A 298 -15.96 -12.81 18.30
N TRP A 299 -16.64 -11.70 18.02
CA TRP A 299 -16.06 -10.37 17.94
C TRP A 299 -17.06 -9.37 18.50
N THR A 300 -16.58 -8.32 19.14
CA THR A 300 -17.38 -7.15 19.45
C THR A 300 -16.91 -5.97 18.61
N SER A 301 -17.83 -5.34 17.89
CA SER A 301 -17.56 -4.13 17.14
C SER A 301 -17.77 -2.89 18.02
N HIS A 302 -16.78 -2.01 18.08
CA HIS A 302 -16.79 -0.76 18.82
C HIS A 302 -16.83 0.43 17.85
N LEU A 303 -17.71 1.39 18.09
CA LEU A 303 -17.82 2.58 17.26
C LEU A 303 -16.58 3.46 17.44
N ILE A 304 -15.82 3.66 16.35
CA ILE A 304 -14.64 4.54 16.34
C ILE A 304 -15.09 5.97 16.06
N ARG A 305 -15.93 6.14 15.04
CA ARG A 305 -16.42 7.44 14.59
C ARG A 305 -17.76 7.30 13.90
N SER A 306 -18.60 8.31 14.08
CA SER A 306 -19.89 8.46 13.42
C SER A 306 -20.10 9.90 12.99
N GLU A 307 -20.68 10.09 11.81
CA GLU A 307 -21.08 11.41 11.35
C GLU A 307 -22.46 11.35 10.70
N ARG A 308 -23.36 12.23 11.12
CA ARG A 308 -24.69 12.36 10.49
C ARG A 308 -24.55 13.04 9.13
N ILE A 309 -24.97 12.35 8.08
CA ILE A 309 -24.93 12.86 6.70
C ILE A 309 -26.26 13.52 6.32
N ALA A 310 -27.37 12.93 6.76
CA ALA A 310 -28.72 13.44 6.52
C ALA A 310 -29.64 13.04 7.67
N GLU A 311 -30.94 13.30 7.56
CA GLU A 311 -31.90 12.86 8.56
C GLU A 311 -31.99 11.32 8.61
N GLY A 312 -31.77 10.75 9.80
CA GLY A 312 -31.69 9.30 10.01
C GLY A 312 -30.42 8.63 9.47
N TRP A 313 -29.62 9.29 8.64
CA TRP A 313 -28.44 8.70 7.99
C TRP A 313 -27.12 9.06 8.65
N TYR A 314 -26.33 8.04 8.96
CA TYR A 314 -25.03 8.13 9.60
C TYR A 314 -23.98 7.36 8.81
N LEU A 315 -22.84 7.97 8.55
CA LEU A 315 -21.63 7.25 8.17
C LEU A 315 -20.90 6.84 9.44
N THR A 316 -20.62 5.55 9.59
CA THR A 316 -20.02 4.98 10.79
C THR A 316 -18.80 4.14 10.44
N GLN A 317 -17.85 4.07 11.36
CA GLN A 317 -16.73 3.13 11.31
C GLN A 317 -16.67 2.40 12.63
N TYR A 318 -16.54 1.08 12.55
CA TYR A 318 -16.36 0.21 13.70
C TYR A 318 -15.01 -0.49 13.67
N GLU A 319 -14.45 -0.75 14.84
CA GLU A 319 -13.31 -1.65 15.05
C GLU A 319 -13.80 -2.94 15.68
N SER A 320 -13.33 -4.09 15.21
CA SER A 320 -13.69 -5.39 15.79
C SER A 320 -12.60 -5.89 16.73
N VAL A 321 -12.97 -6.13 17.99
CA VAL A 321 -12.11 -6.75 18.99
C VAL A 321 -12.55 -8.20 19.17
N HIS A 322 -11.60 -9.15 19.19
CA HIS A 322 -11.92 -10.55 19.48
C HIS A 322 -12.39 -10.67 20.92
N ASN A 323 -13.48 -11.42 21.13
CA ASN A 323 -13.99 -11.69 22.47
C ASN A 323 -13.07 -12.65 23.24
#